data_AF-R6WGX8-F1
#
_entry.id   AF-R6WGX8-F1
#
_cell.length_a   1.000
_cell.length_b   1.000
_cell.length_c   1.000
_cell.angle_alpha   90.00
_cell.angle_beta   90.00
_cell.angle_gamma   90.00
#
_symmetry.space_group_name_H-M   'P 1'
#
loop_
_entity.id
_entity.type
_entity.pdbx_description
1 polymer ?
#
loop_
_entity_poly.entity_id
_entity_poly.type
_entity_poly.pdbx_seq_one_letter_code
_entity_poly.pdbx_strand_id
1 'polypeptide(L)'
;MTEYTPVQNQRTVDFTVSGCSDTAQFDAGSISIMQDGKLISIDVTLKNVCPKKRVALAALLTELDTAGTEQRRGLRCMTVPGQSGDAPADILVQGIRFVLPEDIALTSGGSRKLRARFTCHYIDSETSCFSLTV
;
A
#
# COMPACT_ATOMS: atom_id res chain seq x y z
N MET A 1 24.17 -21.66 23.84
CA MET A 1 23.72 -20.33 24.27
C MET A 1 24.17 -19.38 23.18
N THR A 2 23.25 -18.95 22.31
CA THR A 2 23.60 -18.09 21.18
C THR A 2 22.58 -16.96 21.10
N GLU A 3 23.09 -15.75 21.29
CA GLU A 3 22.38 -14.48 21.30
C GLU A 3 21.69 -14.20 19.96
N TYR A 4 20.53 -13.57 20.05
CA TYR A 4 19.67 -13.20 18.92
C TYR A 4 19.95 -11.76 18.50
N THR A 5 20.30 -11.55 17.23
CA THR A 5 20.63 -10.23 16.66
C THR A 5 19.51 -9.75 15.71
N PRO A 6 18.82 -8.63 15.97
CA PRO A 6 17.77 -8.14 15.09
C PRO A 6 18.25 -7.15 13.97
N VAL A 7 17.66 -7.25 12.77
CA VAL A 7 16.89 -6.17 12.06
C VAL A 7 17.50 -4.93 11.33
N GLN A 8 16.92 -4.63 10.14
CA GLN A 8 16.72 -3.37 9.35
C GLN A 8 16.06 -3.69 7.94
N ASN A 9 14.76 -3.90 7.78
CA ASN A 9 14.22 -4.74 6.68
C ASN A 9 13.74 -4.08 5.36
N GLN A 10 13.86 -2.75 5.17
CA GLN A 10 13.74 -2.10 3.86
C GLN A 10 14.41 -0.71 3.88
N ARG A 11 15.11 -0.34 2.80
CA ARG A 11 15.74 0.99 2.64
C ARG A 11 15.66 1.49 1.20
N THR A 12 15.39 2.79 1.03
CA THR A 12 15.40 3.50 -0.25
C THR A 12 16.56 4.49 -0.24
N VAL A 13 17.37 4.54 -1.31
CA VAL A 13 18.51 5.48 -1.41
C VAL A 13 18.56 6.12 -2.79
N ASP A 14 18.56 7.46 -2.81
CA ASP A 14 18.68 8.28 -4.01
C ASP A 14 20.15 8.57 -4.34
N PHE A 15 20.55 8.47 -5.61
CA PHE A 15 21.92 8.77 -6.04
C PHE A 15 21.95 9.34 -7.46
N THR A 16 23.00 10.12 -7.79
CA THR A 16 23.19 10.77 -9.10
C THR A 16 24.53 10.34 -9.72
N VAL A 17 24.55 10.03 -11.02
CA VAL A 17 25.75 9.62 -11.76
C VAL A 17 26.08 10.66 -12.83
N SER A 18 27.24 11.31 -12.73
CA SER A 18 27.68 12.33 -13.70
C SER A 18 28.17 11.72 -15.02
N GLY A 19 27.98 12.42 -16.15
CA GLY A 19 28.20 11.86 -17.49
C GLY A 19 29.65 11.67 -17.96
N CYS A 20 30.65 12.24 -17.28
CA CYS A 20 32.08 12.08 -17.65
C CYS A 20 32.83 11.05 -16.78
N SER A 21 32.13 10.31 -15.93
CA SER A 21 32.74 9.32 -15.03
C SER A 21 32.27 7.91 -15.37
N ASP A 22 33.22 7.00 -15.62
CA ASP A 22 32.92 5.60 -15.91
C ASP A 22 32.52 4.80 -14.65
N THR A 23 32.59 5.38 -13.44
CA THR A 23 32.21 4.74 -12.16
C THR A 23 31.58 5.70 -11.14
N ALA A 24 30.63 5.21 -10.33
CA ALA A 24 30.04 5.92 -9.18
C ALA A 24 29.77 4.97 -7.99
N GLN A 25 30.18 5.36 -6.79
CA GLN A 25 29.99 4.61 -5.54
C GLN A 25 29.33 5.50 -4.49
N PHE A 26 28.32 4.98 -3.78
CA PHE A 26 27.69 5.66 -2.65
C PHE A 26 27.34 4.66 -1.53
N ASP A 27 27.31 5.17 -0.30
CA ASP A 27 26.98 4.39 0.89
C ASP A 27 25.46 4.40 1.14
N ALA A 28 24.85 3.24 0.88
CA ALA A 28 23.45 2.95 1.17
C ALA A 28 23.22 2.46 2.61
N GLY A 29 24.21 2.60 3.50
CA GLY A 29 24.27 2.18 4.91
C GLY A 29 23.75 0.77 5.20
N SER A 30 23.27 0.50 6.42
CA SER A 30 22.89 -0.85 6.86
C SER A 30 21.39 -1.16 6.77
N ILE A 31 21.09 -2.40 6.33
CA ILE A 31 19.78 -3.09 6.37
C ILE A 31 19.92 -4.51 7.02
N SER A 32 18.88 -5.18 7.50
CA SER A 32 18.87 -6.34 8.40
C SER A 32 17.42 -6.92 8.58
N ILE A 33 17.17 -8.08 9.18
CA ILE A 33 15.90 -8.86 8.94
C ILE A 33 14.76 -8.56 9.94
N MET A 34 13.50 -8.42 9.47
CA MET A 34 12.29 -8.48 10.35
C MET A 34 12.11 -9.92 10.83
N GLN A 35 12.42 -10.20 12.09
CA GLN A 35 12.35 -11.55 12.63
C GLN A 35 11.05 -11.80 13.41
N ASP A 36 10.17 -10.81 13.47
CA ASP A 36 8.91 -10.80 14.19
C ASP A 36 7.90 -9.86 13.50
N GLY A 37 7.44 -10.17 12.28
CA GLY A 37 6.41 -9.37 11.63
C GLY A 37 5.80 -10.04 10.39
N LYS A 38 4.62 -9.58 9.96
CA LYS A 38 3.91 -10.10 8.78
C LYS A 38 3.78 -9.00 7.72
N LEU A 39 4.03 -9.35 6.46
CA LEU A 39 3.73 -8.48 5.33
C LEU A 39 2.37 -8.89 4.74
N ILE A 40 1.40 -7.99 4.77
CA ILE A 40 0.09 -8.20 4.16
C ILE A 40 0.08 -7.50 2.80
N SER A 41 -0.37 -8.21 1.77
CA SER A 41 -0.59 -7.69 0.43
C SER A 41 -2.06 -7.87 0.08
N ILE A 42 -2.74 -6.78 -0.29
CA ILE A 42 -4.17 -6.80 -0.60
C ILE A 42 -4.39 -6.29 -2.03
N ASP A 43 -5.23 -7.01 -2.75
CA ASP A 43 -5.70 -6.63 -4.08
C ASP A 43 -7.17 -6.20 -3.98
N VAL A 44 -7.56 -5.18 -4.73
CA VAL A 44 -8.93 -4.67 -4.76
C VAL A 44 -9.33 -4.27 -6.19
N THR A 45 -10.54 -4.65 -6.60
CA THR A 45 -11.09 -4.25 -7.90
C THR A 45 -12.04 -3.08 -7.71
N LEU A 46 -11.72 -1.94 -8.32
CA LEU A 46 -12.63 -0.81 -8.46
C LEU A 46 -13.59 -1.09 -9.61
N LYS A 47 -14.89 -1.00 -9.35
CA LYS A 47 -15.92 -1.30 -10.34
C LYS A 47 -16.34 -0.07 -11.13
N ASN A 48 -16.59 -0.25 -12.43
CA ASN A 48 -17.23 0.75 -13.28
C ASN A 48 -16.54 2.14 -13.23
N VAL A 49 -15.21 2.15 -13.30
CA VAL A 49 -14.42 3.38 -13.28
C VAL A 49 -14.49 4.06 -14.64
N CYS A 50 -14.84 5.34 -14.66
CA CYS A 50 -14.97 6.14 -15.86
C CYS A 50 -13.62 6.31 -16.55
N PRO A 51 -13.61 6.33 -17.89
CA PRO A 51 -12.41 6.61 -18.66
C PRO A 51 -11.82 7.98 -18.31
N LYS A 52 -10.50 8.11 -18.41
CA LYS A 52 -9.73 9.36 -18.26
C LYS A 52 -9.85 10.04 -16.89
N LYS A 53 -10.50 9.39 -15.91
CA LYS A 53 -10.64 9.92 -14.55
C LYS A 53 -9.75 9.22 -13.55
N ARG A 54 -9.08 10.02 -12.73
CA ARG A 54 -8.25 9.59 -11.62
C ARG A 54 -9.12 9.30 -10.41
N VAL A 55 -8.82 8.20 -9.72
CA VAL A 55 -9.51 7.80 -8.50
C VAL A 55 -8.53 7.88 -7.33
N ALA A 56 -8.89 8.63 -6.30
CA ALA A 56 -8.24 8.53 -5.00
C ALA A 56 -8.73 7.25 -4.32
N LEU A 57 -7.81 6.36 -3.96
CA LEU A 57 -8.08 5.13 -3.24
C LEU A 57 -7.37 5.17 -1.89
N ALA A 58 -8.13 4.94 -0.82
CA ALA A 58 -7.64 4.77 0.54
C ALA A 58 -7.91 3.34 1.00
N ALA A 59 -6.88 2.67 1.52
CA ALA A 59 -6.95 1.38 2.18
C ALA A 59 -6.56 1.55 3.65
N LEU A 60 -7.50 1.32 4.55
CA LEU A 60 -7.27 1.29 5.98
C LEU A 60 -7.20 -0.16 6.46
N LEU A 61 -6.14 -0.51 7.19
CA LEU A 61 -6.01 -1.78 7.87
C LEU A 61 -6.19 -1.59 9.38
N THR A 62 -7.07 -2.38 9.98
CA THR A 62 -7.25 -2.51 11.42
C THR A 62 -7.07 -3.98 11.85
N GLU A 63 -6.75 -4.20 13.11
CA GLU A 63 -6.68 -5.49 13.77
C GLU A 63 -7.71 -5.52 14.89
N LEU A 64 -8.42 -6.64 15.03
CA LEU A 64 -9.41 -6.83 16.08
C LEU A 64 -8.75 -7.46 17.30
N ASP A 65 -8.94 -6.86 18.47
CA ASP A 65 -8.57 -7.49 19.74
C ASP A 65 -9.54 -8.61 20.13
N THR A 66 -9.28 -9.23 21.30
CA THR A 66 -10.11 -10.30 21.85
C THR A 66 -11.53 -9.86 22.21
N ALA A 67 -11.76 -8.56 22.44
CA ALA A 67 -13.07 -7.97 22.68
C ALA A 67 -13.78 -7.54 21.38
N GLY A 68 -13.12 -7.63 20.23
CA GLY A 68 -13.64 -7.21 18.93
C GLY A 68 -13.46 -5.72 18.63
N THR A 69 -12.65 -5.01 19.39
CA THR A 69 -12.35 -3.58 19.16
C THR A 69 -11.30 -3.44 18.06
N GLU A 70 -11.49 -2.47 17.16
CA GLU A 70 -10.56 -2.20 16.06
C GLU A 70 -9.36 -1.35 16.50
N GLN A 71 -8.17 -1.88 16.27
CA GLN A 71 -6.89 -1.19 16.46
C GLN A 71 -6.25 -0.89 15.11
N ARG A 72 -5.92 0.38 14.85
CA ARG A 72 -5.40 0.81 13.54
C ARG A 72 -3.97 0.30 13.30
N ARG A 73 -3.72 -0.27 12.12
CA ARG A 73 -2.40 -0.78 11.68
C ARG A 73 -1.79 -0.03 10.52
N GLY A 74 -2.60 0.60 9.69
CA GLY A 74 -2.07 1.45 8.64
C GLY A 74 -3.15 2.08 7.78
N LEU A 75 -2.77 3.15 7.09
CA LEU A 75 -3.55 3.76 6.02
C LEU A 75 -2.63 3.95 4.83
N ARG A 76 -3.05 3.48 3.66
CA ARG A 76 -2.38 3.74 2.38
C ARG A 76 -3.35 4.54 1.51
N CYS A 77 -2.93 5.72 1.09
CA CYS A 77 -3.64 6.52 0.10
C CYS A 77 -2.83 6.51 -1.19
N MET A 78 -3.50 6.35 -2.33
CA MET A 78 -2.88 6.33 -3.64
C MET A 78 -3.83 6.88 -4.70
N THR A 79 -3.25 7.31 -5.81
CA THR A 79 -4.01 7.75 -6.99
C THR A 79 -3.97 6.64 -8.02
N VAL A 80 -5.14 6.12 -8.38
CA VAL A 80 -5.31 5.25 -9.54
C VAL A 80 -5.40 6.14 -10.77
N PRO A 81 -4.52 5.95 -11.78
CA PRO A 81 -4.50 6.80 -12.96
C PRO A 81 -5.77 6.61 -13.80
N GLY A 82 -6.12 7.66 -14.55
CA GLY A 82 -7.21 7.60 -15.52
C GLY A 82 -6.92 6.57 -16.60
N GLN A 83 -7.92 5.75 -16.93
CA GLN A 83 -7.79 4.72 -17.95
C GLN A 83 -7.93 5.34 -19.34
N SER A 84 -7.20 4.80 -20.33
CA SER A 84 -7.16 5.33 -21.69
C SER A 84 -8.35 4.93 -22.57
N GLY A 85 -9.25 4.07 -22.10
CA GLY A 85 -10.44 3.65 -22.85
C GLY A 85 -11.46 4.77 -23.02
N ASP A 86 -12.55 4.47 -23.73
CA ASP A 86 -13.68 5.39 -23.94
C ASP A 86 -14.97 4.92 -23.25
N ALA A 87 -14.92 3.80 -22.53
CA ALA A 87 -16.04 3.25 -21.77
C ALA A 87 -15.62 2.95 -20.32
N PRO A 88 -16.58 2.90 -19.36
CA PRO A 88 -16.29 2.50 -18.00
C PRO A 88 -15.72 1.08 -17.92
N ALA A 89 -14.77 0.87 -17.01
CA ALA A 89 -14.09 -0.41 -16.85
C ALA A 89 -13.80 -0.73 -15.38
N ASP A 90 -13.67 -2.03 -15.09
CA ASP A 90 -13.20 -2.50 -13.79
C ASP A 90 -11.67 -2.41 -13.73
N ILE A 91 -11.13 -1.84 -12.65
CA ILE A 91 -9.69 -1.65 -12.47
C ILE A 91 -9.22 -2.49 -11.29
N LEU A 92 -8.31 -3.44 -11.54
CA LEU A 92 -7.63 -4.19 -10.49
C LEU A 92 -6.44 -3.37 -9.96
N VAL A 93 -6.45 -3.05 -8.68
CA VAL A 93 -5.32 -2.46 -7.96
C VAL A 93 -4.68 -3.56 -7.11
N GLN A 94 -3.43 -3.90 -7.42
CA GLN A 94 -2.71 -5.00 -6.75
C GLN A 94 -1.62 -4.50 -5.83
N GLY A 95 -1.27 -5.32 -4.85
CA GLY A 95 -0.04 -5.14 -4.09
C GLY A 95 -0.08 -4.01 -3.07
N ILE A 96 -1.27 -3.69 -2.53
CA ILE A 96 -1.38 -2.72 -1.44
C ILE A 96 -0.79 -3.36 -0.18
N ARG A 97 0.43 -2.92 0.18
CA ARG A 97 1.26 -3.56 1.20
C ARG A 97 1.23 -2.86 2.56
N PHE A 98 1.03 -3.66 3.60
CA PHE A 98 1.13 -3.26 5.01
C PHE A 98 2.14 -4.16 5.72
N VAL A 99 3.08 -3.54 6.41
CA VAL A 99 3.96 -4.23 7.36
C VAL A 99 3.23 -4.28 8.70
N LEU A 100 3.15 -5.46 9.30
CA LEU A 100 2.58 -5.71 10.62
C LEU A 100 3.69 -6.20 11.53
N PRO A 101 4.29 -5.30 12.32
CA PRO A 101 5.20 -5.70 13.39
C PRO A 101 4.51 -6.65 14.40
N GLU A 102 5.25 -7.60 14.97
CA GLU A 102 4.77 -8.57 15.95
C GLU A 102 4.73 -7.99 17.37
N ASP A 103 5.59 -7.02 17.69
CA ASP A 103 5.58 -6.27 18.94
C ASP A 103 4.23 -5.57 19.21
N ILE A 104 3.50 -5.22 18.14
CA ILE A 104 2.16 -4.65 18.23
C ILE A 104 1.04 -5.68 18.05
N ALA A 105 1.33 -6.98 17.95
CA ALA A 105 0.30 -8.01 17.83
C ALA A 105 -0.60 -8.01 19.08
N LEU A 106 -1.93 -8.07 18.87
CA LEU A 106 -2.89 -8.10 19.99
C LEU A 106 -3.05 -9.50 20.60
N THR A 107 -2.51 -10.50 19.92
CA THR A 107 -2.52 -11.89 20.33
C THR A 107 -1.10 -12.45 20.22
N SER A 108 -0.56 -12.95 21.32
CA SER A 108 0.78 -13.54 21.34
C SER A 108 0.75 -14.93 20.67
N GLY A 109 1.52 -15.11 19.60
CA GLY A 109 1.72 -16.42 18.95
C GLY A 109 0.49 -17.00 18.24
N GLY A 110 -0.53 -16.18 17.98
CA GLY A 110 -1.81 -16.60 17.41
C GLY A 110 -2.13 -16.01 16.03
N SER A 111 -3.25 -16.45 15.45
CA SER A 111 -3.82 -15.82 14.25
C SER A 111 -4.25 -14.39 14.55
N ARG A 112 -3.85 -13.43 13.70
CA ARG A 112 -4.22 -12.01 13.81
C ARG A 112 -5.48 -11.76 13.00
N LYS A 113 -6.54 -11.30 13.66
CA LYS A 113 -7.81 -11.02 12.99
C LYS A 113 -7.77 -9.61 12.42
N LEU A 114 -7.58 -9.50 11.11
CA LEU A 114 -7.46 -8.22 10.42
C LEU A 114 -8.77 -7.81 9.75
N ARG A 115 -8.99 -6.51 9.63
CA ARG A 115 -10.08 -5.91 8.88
C ARG A 115 -9.53 -4.81 7.98
N ALA A 116 -9.77 -4.94 6.69
CA ALA A 116 -9.42 -3.91 5.72
C ALA A 116 -10.68 -3.15 5.30
N ARG A 117 -10.60 -1.82 5.25
CA ARG A 117 -11.65 -0.94 4.73
C ARG A 117 -11.09 -0.14 3.57
N PHE A 118 -11.82 -0.13 2.47
CA PHE A 118 -11.44 0.60 1.26
C PHE A 118 -12.42 1.73 1.02
N THR A 119 -11.92 2.90 0.65
CA THR A 119 -12.72 4.05 0.27
C THR A 119 -12.13 4.64 -0.99
N CYS A 120 -12.96 4.91 -1.98
CA CYS A 120 -12.52 5.48 -3.24
C CYS A 120 -13.43 6.62 -3.69
N HIS A 121 -12.82 7.68 -4.21
CA HIS A 121 -13.52 8.83 -4.77
C HIS A 121 -12.80 9.32 -6.01
N TYR A 122 -13.54 9.87 -6.98
CA TYR A 122 -12.90 10.58 -8.08
C TYR A 122 -12.17 11.82 -7.57
N ILE A 123 -10.96 12.03 -8.08
CA ILE A 123 -10.22 13.28 -7.87
C ILE A 123 -10.75 14.35 -8.83
N ASP A 124 -11.01 13.94 -10.07
CA ASP A 124 -11.47 14.84 -11.12
C ASP A 124 -12.94 15.20 -10.90
N SER A 125 -13.16 16.49 -10.68
CA SER A 125 -14.48 17.09 -10.67
C SER A 125 -14.81 17.50 -12.11
N GLU A 126 -16.06 17.28 -12.52
CA GLU A 126 -16.64 17.78 -13.77
C GLU A 126 -16.40 16.93 -15.03
N THR A 127 -17.42 16.10 -15.29
CA THR A 127 -17.95 15.58 -16.56
C THR A 127 -18.68 14.31 -16.17
N SER A 128 -19.99 14.23 -16.33
CA SER A 128 -20.70 12.99 -16.07
C SER A 128 -20.08 11.86 -16.91
N CYS A 129 -20.02 10.63 -16.36
CA CYS A 129 -19.47 9.46 -17.08
C CYS A 129 -20.17 9.25 -18.43
N PHE A 130 -21.44 9.66 -18.46
CA PHE A 130 -22.29 9.77 -19.63
C PHE A 130 -22.44 11.26 -19.92
N SER A 131 -21.95 11.77 -21.04
CA SER A 131 -22.60 12.96 -21.58
C SER A 131 -24.05 12.56 -21.82
N LEU A 132 -25.00 13.12 -21.06
CA LEU A 132 -26.39 13.12 -21.51
C LEU A 132 -26.37 14.02 -22.74
N THR A 133 -26.23 13.42 -23.91
CA THR A 133 -26.61 14.08 -25.15
C THR A 133 -28.12 14.22 -25.06
N VAL A 134 -28.57 15.46 -24.90
CA VAL A 134 -29.99 15.84 -24.91
C VAL A 134 -30.59 15.53 -26.28
#